data_AF-A0A354FFS9-F1
#
_entry.id   AF-A0A354FFS9-F1
#
_cell.length_a   1.000
_cell.length_b   1.000
_cell.length_c   1.000
_cell.angle_alpha   90.00
_cell.angle_beta   90.00
_cell.angle_gamma   90.00
#
_symmetry.space_group_name_H-M   'P 1'
#
loop_
_entity.id
_entity.type
_entity.pdbx_description
1 polymer ?
#
loop_
_entity_poly.entity_id
_entity_poly.type
_entity_poly.pdbx_seq_one_letter_code
_entity_poly.pdbx_strand_id
1 'polypeptide(L)' 'MRDIPPKSTVDFIENPGAVGPYGARGIGEHPFLAVVPAILNAIYDATGIDFYEIPITPEKMKQALADRKENA' A
#
# COMPACT_ATOMS: atom_id res chain seq x y z
N MET A 1 12.38 5.59 -12.29
CA MET A 1 12.60 5.67 -10.83
C MET A 1 11.95 6.90 -10.17
N ARG A 2 11.28 7.81 -10.89
CA ARG A 2 10.66 9.02 -10.29
C ARG A 2 9.47 8.70 -9.38
N ASP A 3 8.74 7.63 -9.67
CA ASP A 3 7.48 7.29 -8.98
C ASP A 3 7.67 6.35 -7.77
N ILE A 4 8.91 5.88 -7.54
CA ILE A 4 9.26 5.08 -6.36
C ILE A 4 9.57 6.05 -5.22
N PRO A 5 9.06 5.80 -4.00
CA PRO A 5 9.38 6.66 -2.86
C PRO A 5 10.89 6.72 -2.63
N PRO A 6 11.44 7.88 -2.24
CA PRO A 6 12.88 8.05 -2.06
C PRO A 6 13.43 7.25 -0.86
N LYS A 7 12.55 6.79 0.03
CA LYS A 7 12.89 6.00 1.22
C LYS A 7 11.95 4.80 1.34
N SER A 8 12.54 3.62 1.43
CA SER A 8 11.88 2.36 1.82
C SER A 8 12.69 1.74 2.94
N THR A 9 12.06 1.47 4.08
CA THR A 9 12.69 0.84 5.25
C THR A 9 12.30 -0.61 5.33
N VAL A 10 13.21 -1.47 5.77
CA VAL A 10 12.98 -2.90 5.96
C VAL A 10 13.47 -3.26 7.35
N ASP A 11 12.55 -3.74 8.18
CA ASP A 11 12.84 -4.28 9.50
C ASP A 11 12.61 -5.80 9.48
N PHE A 12 13.63 -6.56 9.85
CA PHE A 12 13.54 -8.02 9.87
C PHE A 12 12.96 -8.51 11.19
N ILE A 13 11.86 -9.27 11.09
CA ILE A 13 11.27 -9.96 12.23
C ILE A 13 11.50 -11.46 12.07
N GLU A 14 12.34 -12.03 12.94
CA GLU A 14 12.72 -13.43 12.88
C GLU A 14 11.80 -14.28 13.75
N ASN A 15 11.19 -15.30 13.14
CA ASN A 15 10.44 -16.34 13.81
C ASN A 15 10.73 -17.67 13.12
N PRO A 16 11.67 -18.49 13.63
CA PRO A 16 12.14 -19.69 12.96
C PRO A 16 11.02 -20.70 12.66
N GLY A 17 10.91 -21.12 11.39
CA GLY A 17 9.99 -22.16 10.96
C GLY A 17 10.59 -23.57 11.09
N ALA A 18 9.75 -24.59 11.27
CA ALA A 18 10.21 -25.98 11.42
C ALA A 18 10.71 -26.65 10.11
N VAL A 19 10.35 -26.10 8.95
CA VAL A 19 10.53 -26.76 7.63
C VAL A 19 11.69 -26.17 6.82
N GLY A 20 11.92 -24.86 6.91
CA GLY A 20 12.95 -24.20 6.11
C GLY A 20 14.36 -24.40 6.66
N PRO A 21 15.38 -24.36 5.80
CA PRO A 21 16.77 -24.50 6.23
C PRO A 21 17.11 -23.39 7.24
N TYR A 22 17.76 -23.77 8.34
CA TYR A 22 18.15 -22.85 9.41
C TYR A 22 16.97 -22.05 10.01
N GLY A 23 15.74 -22.52 9.87
CA GLY A 23 14.54 -21.81 10.35
C GLY A 23 13.97 -20.76 9.39
N ALA A 24 14.51 -20.63 8.17
CA ALA A 24 14.05 -19.64 7.19
C ALA A 24 12.58 -19.85 6.78
N ARG A 25 11.91 -18.75 6.41
CA ARG A 25 10.54 -18.76 5.87
C ARG A 25 10.48 -17.99 4.55
N GLY A 26 9.51 -18.31 3.70
CA GLY A 26 9.31 -17.61 2.43
C GLY A 26 8.94 -16.15 2.65
N ILE A 27 9.62 -15.23 1.94
CA ILE A 27 9.40 -13.77 2.07
C ILE A 27 8.97 -13.10 0.76
N GLY A 28 9.12 -13.74 -0.40
CA GLY A 28 8.95 -13.07 -1.70
C GLY A 28 7.62 -12.35 -1.91
N GLU A 29 6.51 -12.91 -1.41
CA GLU A 29 5.17 -12.34 -1.60
C GLU A 29 4.78 -11.28 -0.56
N HIS A 30 5.33 -11.36 0.66
CA HIS A 30 4.88 -10.53 1.78
C HIS A 30 5.08 -9.02 1.55
N PRO A 31 6.24 -8.54 1.03
CA PRO A 31 6.45 -7.13 0.75
C PRO A 31 5.50 -6.58 -0.32
N PHE A 32 4.93 -7.42 -1.18
CA PHE A 32 4.00 -6.98 -2.22
C PHE A 32 2.57 -6.82 -1.67
N LEU A 33 2.12 -7.78 -0.86
CA LEU A 33 0.73 -7.83 -0.37
C LEU A 33 0.33 -6.58 0.44
N ALA A 34 1.26 -6.04 1.25
CA ALA A 34 0.95 -4.91 2.14
C ALA A 34 0.96 -3.54 1.43
N VAL A 35 1.60 -3.41 0.26
CA VAL A 35 1.86 -2.11 -0.37
C VAL A 35 0.59 -1.44 -0.87
N VAL A 36 -0.28 -2.19 -1.58
CA VAL A 36 -1.53 -1.64 -2.12
C VAL A 36 -2.44 -1.09 -1.02
N PRO A 37 -2.84 -1.87 0.01
CA PRO A 37 -3.69 -1.33 1.07
C PRO A 37 -3.03 -0.19 1.87
N ALA A 38 -1.71 -0.21 2.06
CA ALA A 38 -1.00 0.88 2.73
C ALA A 38 -1.12 2.21 1.96
N ILE A 39 -1.00 2.17 0.62
CA ILE A 39 -1.19 3.36 -0.22
C ILE A 39 -2.65 3.83 -0.20
N LEU A 40 -3.63 2.91 -0.27
CA LEU A 40 -5.05 3.25 -0.20
C LEU A 40 -5.41 3.94 1.13
N ASN A 41 -4.92 3.40 2.25
CA ASN A 41 -5.12 4.01 3.57
C ASN A 41 -4.44 5.39 3.68
N ALA A 42 -3.29 5.59 3.04
CA ALA A 42 -2.63 6.90 3.01
C ALA A 42 -3.43 7.93 2.19
N ILE A 43 -4.09 7.50 1.11
CA ILE A 43 -5.00 8.36 0.33
C ILE A 43 -6.23 8.73 1.17
N TYR A 44 -6.79 7.76 1.90
CA TYR A 44 -7.88 8.03 2.84
C TYR A 44 -7.46 9.00 3.94
N ASP A 45 -6.30 8.81 4.57
CA ASP A 45 -5.79 9.72 5.60
C ASP A 45 -5.64 11.16 5.05
N ALA A 46 -5.12 11.31 3.84
CA ALA A 46 -4.91 12.61 3.21
C ALA A 46 -6.19 13.31 2.72
N THR A 47 -7.25 12.57 2.40
CA THR A 47 -8.41 13.11 1.66
C THR A 47 -9.78 12.77 2.24
N GLY A 48 -9.85 11.77 3.12
CA GLY A 48 -11.07 11.16 3.65
C GLY A 48 -11.89 10.37 2.63
N ILE A 49 -11.30 10.00 1.48
CA ILE A 49 -11.96 9.27 0.39
C ILE A 49 -11.44 7.84 0.35
N ASP A 50 -12.36 6.88 0.35
CA ASP A 50 -12.05 5.46 0.15
C ASP A 50 -12.16 5.06 -1.32
N PHE A 51 -11.26 4.16 -1.73
CA PHE A 51 -11.27 3.53 -3.05
C PHE A 51 -11.29 2.01 -2.91
N TYR A 52 -12.16 1.35 -3.68
CA TYR A 52 -12.35 -0.11 -3.69
C TYR A 52 -11.97 -0.75 -5.03
N GLU A 53 -11.47 0.04 -5.97
CA GLU A 53 -11.03 -0.42 -7.29
C GLU A 53 -9.68 0.22 -7.62
N ILE A 54 -8.73 -0.60 -8.08
CA ILE A 54 -7.39 -0.18 -8.51
C ILE A 54 -7.20 -0.44 -10.01
N PRO A 55 -6.35 0.34 -10.71
CA PRO A 55 -5.55 1.45 -10.19
C PRO A 55 -6.37 2.73 -9.95
N ILE A 56 -5.93 3.54 -8.99
CA ILE A 56 -6.42 4.92 -8.82
C ILE A 56 -5.66 5.79 -9.82
N THR A 57 -6.30 6.08 -10.95
CA THR A 57 -5.72 6.99 -11.94
C THR A 57 -5.93 8.45 -11.50
N PRO A 58 -5.14 9.41 -12.03
CA PRO A 58 -5.36 10.83 -11.77
C PRO A 58 -6.78 11.31 -12.08
N GLU A 59 -7.42 10.75 -13.12
CA GLU A 59 -8.81 11.07 -13.50
C GLU A 59 -9.80 10.61 -12.43
N LYS A 60 -9.67 9.36 -11.96
CA LYS A 60 -10.50 8.82 -10.87
C LYS A 60 -10.33 9.65 -9.58
N MET A 61 -9.09 10.02 -9.26
CA MET A 61 -8.78 10.85 -8.08
C MET A 61 -9.38 12.26 -8.20
N LYS A 62 -9.23 12.89 -9.37
CA LYS A 62 -9.76 14.23 -9.62
C LYS A 62 -11.28 14.26 -9.50
N GLN A 63 -11.97 13.26 -10.04
CA GLN A 63 -13.43 13.14 -9.93
C GLN A 63 -13.84 12.98 -8.47
N ALA A 64 -13.23 12.05 -7.74
CA ALA A 64 -13.57 11.80 -6.34
C ALA A 64 -13.38 13.04 -5.43
N LEU A 65 -12.32 13.83 -5.69
CA LEU A 65 -12.09 15.09 -4.99
C LEU A 65 -13.14 16.17 -5.33
N ALA A 66 -13.66 16.19 -6.55
CA ALA A 66 -14.74 17.10 -6.95
C ALA A 66 -16.06 16.71 -6.26
N ASP A 67 -16.43 15.42 -6.34
CA ASP A 67 -17.65 14.88 -5.73
C ASP A 67 -17.66 15.13 -4.20
N ARG A 68 -16.50 15.00 -3.54
CA ARG A 68 -16.39 15.30 -2.10
C ARG A 68 -16.70 16.76 -1.77
N LYS A 69 -16.26 17.71 -2.60
CA LYS A 69 -16.51 19.15 -2.38
C LYS A 69 -17.98 19.52 -2.55
N GLU A 70 -18.70 18.84 -3.44
CA GLU A 70 -20.14 19.07 -3.63
C GLU A 70 -20.97 18.56 -2.45
N ASN A 71 -20.46 17.55 -1.73
CA ASN A 71 -21.12 16.91 -0.60
C ASN A 71 -20.66 17.42 0.78
N ALA A 72 -19.75 18.39 0.84
CA ALA A 72 -19.21 19.01 2.06
C ALA A 72 -19.86 20.37 2.34
#